data_AF-A0A7J6XFP6-F1
#
_entry.id   AF-A0A7J6XFP6-F1
#
_cell.length_a   1.000
_cell.length_b   1.000
_cell.length_c   1.000
_cell.angle_alpha   90.00
_cell.angle_beta   90.00
_cell.angle_gamma   90.00
#
_symmetry.space_group_name_H-M   'P 1'
#
loop_
_entity.id
_entity.type
_entity.pdbx_description
1 polymer ?
#
loop_
_entity_poly.entity_id
_entity_poly.type
_entity_poly.pdbx_seq_one_letter_code
_entity_poly.pdbx_strand_id
1 'polypeptide(L)'
;MICPSLITPLQLSSSFSIQNKGIFFSKECLFINKTWKHSMCLSLKVSVARSITKEGNFLKANNKNVLTNVPDNVVLTPWTDGSAFVGATWDEQSSRHVFNLGVLQEARLLCLYRFKLWWMIPRIGNSGSDVPIETQMLLLESKERATIDNEELVSYVLFLPVLDGEFRSSLQGNSAKELQVCVESGDPAVVTSESLKAVFVNSGNSPFDLVKESMKILEKHMGTFSLRETKKAS
;
A
#
# COMPACT_ATOMS: atom_id res chain seq x y z
N MET A 1 36.76 -8.37 39.27
CA MET A 1 35.54 -8.39 40.13
C MET A 1 34.74 -7.17 39.72
N ILE A 2 33.67 -7.28 38.93
CA ILE A 2 32.37 -7.89 39.23
C ILE A 2 31.81 -8.61 37.98
N CYS A 3 31.08 -9.70 38.22
CA CYS A 3 30.53 -10.65 37.25
C CYS A 3 29.20 -10.18 36.59
N PRO A 4 28.77 -10.84 35.49
CA PRO A 4 27.75 -10.38 34.54
C PRO A 4 26.34 -10.91 34.87
N SER A 5 25.29 -10.17 34.47
CA SER A 5 23.90 -10.62 34.55
C SER A 5 23.43 -11.32 33.27
N LEU A 6 22.79 -12.47 33.51
CA LEU A 6 22.28 -13.50 32.61
C LEU A 6 21.48 -13.01 31.39
N ILE A 7 21.84 -13.56 30.23
CA ILE A 7 20.95 -13.75 29.08
C ILE A 7 20.14 -15.03 29.33
N THR A 8 18.82 -14.93 29.39
CA THR A 8 17.91 -16.09 29.43
C THR A 8 17.37 -16.37 28.01
N PRO A 9 17.50 -17.60 27.49
CA PRO A 9 16.84 -17.97 26.24
C PRO A 9 15.37 -18.33 26.50
N LEU A 10 14.47 -17.73 25.71
CA LEU A 10 13.07 -18.14 25.62
C LEU A 10 12.98 -19.56 25.04
N GLN A 11 12.52 -20.51 25.84
CA GLN A 11 12.18 -21.85 25.40
C GLN A 11 10.86 -21.84 24.62
N LEU A 12 10.89 -22.33 23.38
CA LEU A 12 9.69 -22.73 22.64
C LEU A 12 9.29 -24.15 23.10
N SER A 13 8.21 -24.26 23.86
CA SER A 13 7.59 -25.56 24.14
C SER A 13 6.58 -25.89 23.04
N SER A 14 6.95 -26.77 22.11
CA SER A 14 6.00 -27.42 21.19
C SER A 14 5.60 -28.78 21.74
N SER A 15 4.40 -28.90 22.28
CA SER A 15 3.82 -30.18 22.68
C SER A 15 2.84 -30.66 21.60
N PHE A 16 3.35 -31.36 20.58
CA PHE A 16 2.51 -32.19 19.71
C PHE A 16 2.62 -33.64 20.16
N SER A 17 1.55 -34.15 20.76
CA SER A 17 1.41 -35.57 21.08
C SER A 17 0.91 -36.31 19.85
N ILE A 18 1.75 -37.19 19.30
CA ILE A 18 1.36 -38.17 18.29
C ILE A 18 0.92 -39.43 19.04
N GLN A 19 -0.38 -39.72 19.04
CA GLN A 19 -0.89 -41.01 19.47
C GLN A 19 -0.86 -41.97 18.28
N ASN A 20 0.08 -42.92 18.33
CA ASN A 20 0.12 -44.09 17.47
C ASN A 20 -0.90 -45.11 18.01
N LYS A 21 -1.98 -45.38 17.27
CA LYS A 21 -2.79 -46.59 17.44
C LYS A 21 -2.88 -47.31 16.11
N GLY A 22 -2.10 -48.39 16.01
CA GLY A 22 -2.28 -49.39 14.97
C GLY A 22 -3.60 -50.12 15.18
N ILE A 23 -4.37 -50.27 14.10
CA ILE A 23 -5.48 -51.20 14.02
C ILE A 23 -5.30 -51.97 12.71
N PHE A 24 -5.01 -53.26 12.86
CA PHE A 24 -5.06 -54.27 11.82
C PHE A 24 -6.52 -54.69 11.67
N PHE A 25 -7.11 -54.66 10.47
CA PHE A 25 -8.22 -55.54 10.11
C PHE A 25 -8.35 -55.70 8.59
N SER A 26 -9.03 -56.80 8.24
CA SER A 26 -8.99 -57.61 7.04
C SER A 26 -9.63 -57.03 5.78
N LYS A 27 -9.24 -57.65 4.66
CA LYS A 27 -9.84 -57.60 3.32
C LYS A 27 -11.37 -57.63 3.35
N GLU A 28 -12.01 -56.64 2.71
CA GLU A 28 -13.10 -56.87 1.77
C GLU A 28 -13.31 -55.62 0.93
N CYS A 29 -13.36 -55.84 -0.39
CA CYS A 29 -13.41 -54.81 -1.42
C CYS A 29 -14.87 -54.69 -1.88
N LEU A 30 -15.48 -53.53 -1.66
CA LEU A 30 -16.75 -53.16 -2.30
C LEU A 30 -16.54 -51.86 -3.05
N PHE A 31 -16.40 -51.98 -4.37
CA PHE A 31 -16.37 -50.87 -5.31
C PHE A 31 -17.74 -50.18 -5.32
N ILE A 32 -17.79 -48.96 -4.77
CA ILE A 32 -18.89 -48.02 -5.00
C ILE A 32 -18.33 -46.91 -5.89
N ASN A 33 -18.69 -46.95 -7.17
CA ASN A 33 -18.42 -45.87 -8.11
C ASN A 33 -19.25 -44.63 -7.74
N LYS A 34 -18.74 -43.81 -6.82
CA LYS A 34 -19.22 -42.43 -6.64
C LYS A 34 -18.52 -41.55 -7.67
N THR A 35 -19.25 -41.20 -8.72
CA THR A 35 -18.84 -40.15 -9.65
C THR A 35 -18.85 -38.83 -8.89
N TRP A 36 -17.65 -38.32 -8.60
CA TRP A 36 -17.45 -36.98 -8.07
C TRP A 36 -17.81 -35.99 -9.18
N LYS A 37 -19.06 -35.52 -9.17
CA LYS A 37 -19.41 -34.31 -9.90
C LYS A 37 -18.69 -33.17 -9.21
N HIS A 38 -17.62 -32.68 -9.83
CA HIS A 38 -17.04 -31.39 -9.49
C HIS A 38 -18.14 -30.35 -9.62
N SER A 39 -18.68 -29.92 -8.47
CA SER A 39 -19.46 -28.70 -8.41
C SER A 39 -18.48 -27.59 -8.77
N MET A 40 -18.60 -27.04 -9.98
CA MET A 40 -17.96 -25.78 -10.30
C MET A 40 -18.59 -24.74 -9.39
N CYS A 41 -17.95 -24.46 -8.26
CA CYS A 41 -18.14 -23.21 -7.57
C CYS A 41 -17.56 -22.14 -8.51
N LEU A 42 -18.42 -21.62 -9.38
CA LEU A 42 -18.13 -20.43 -10.15
C LEU A 42 -18.05 -19.31 -9.11
N SER A 43 -16.85 -19.12 -8.54
CA SER A 43 -16.55 -17.95 -7.73
C SER A 43 -16.78 -16.77 -8.66
N LEU A 44 -17.93 -16.13 -8.49
CA LEU A 44 -18.24 -14.89 -9.15
C LEU A 44 -17.20 -13.91 -8.59
N LYS A 45 -16.11 -13.70 -9.34
CA LYS A 45 -15.23 -12.57 -9.10
C LYS A 45 -16.08 -11.34 -9.38
N VAL A 46 -16.79 -10.85 -8.37
CA VAL A 46 -17.32 -9.50 -8.36
C VAL A 46 -16.09 -8.61 -8.40
N SER A 47 -15.63 -8.31 -9.60
CA SER A 47 -14.63 -7.29 -9.84
C SER A 47 -15.32 -5.97 -9.56
N VAL A 48 -15.37 -5.59 -8.28
CA VAL A 48 -15.71 -4.23 -7.88
C VAL A 48 -14.81 -3.32 -8.70
N ALA A 49 -15.42 -2.39 -9.44
CA ALA A 49 -14.67 -1.47 -10.28
C ALA A 49 -13.68 -0.71 -9.39
N ARG A 50 -12.39 -0.84 -9.70
CA ARG A 50 -11.33 -0.11 -9.00
C ARG A 50 -11.56 1.38 -9.21
N SER A 51 -11.49 2.14 -8.14
CA SER A 51 -11.67 3.59 -8.20
C SER A 51 -10.93 4.26 -7.07
N ILE A 52 -10.27 5.37 -7.39
CA ILE A 52 -9.80 6.38 -6.45
C ILE A 52 -10.64 7.64 -6.69
N THR A 53 -11.36 8.11 -5.68
CA THR A 53 -12.24 9.29 -5.78
C THR A 53 -12.02 10.26 -4.63
N LYS A 54 -12.21 11.55 -4.88
CA LYS A 54 -12.28 12.60 -3.86
C LYS A 54 -13.75 13.03 -3.76
N GLU A 55 -14.35 12.86 -2.60
CA GLU A 55 -15.74 13.23 -2.33
C GLU A 55 -15.78 14.15 -1.11
N GLY A 56 -15.98 15.45 -1.34
CA GLY A 56 -15.82 16.46 -0.29
C GLY A 56 -14.45 16.35 0.37
N ASN A 57 -14.44 16.13 1.68
CA ASN A 57 -13.22 16.05 2.50
C ASN A 57 -12.70 14.61 2.66
N PHE A 58 -13.10 13.69 1.77
CA PHE A 58 -12.72 12.28 1.84
C PHE A 58 -11.98 11.85 0.56
N LEU A 59 -10.88 11.13 0.72
CA LEU A 59 -10.26 10.35 -0.36
C LEU A 59 -10.66 8.90 -0.18
N LYS A 60 -11.31 8.33 -1.19
CA LYS A 60 -11.83 6.96 -1.17
C LYS A 60 -11.08 6.08 -2.15
N ALA A 61 -10.89 4.83 -1.75
CA ALA A 61 -10.49 3.74 -2.63
C ALA A 61 -11.59 2.67 -2.59
N ASN A 62 -12.16 2.33 -3.75
CA ASN A 62 -13.26 1.37 -3.88
C ASN A 62 -14.41 1.68 -2.92
N ASN A 63 -14.86 2.94 -2.89
CA ASN A 63 -15.89 3.48 -1.98
C ASN A 63 -15.56 3.48 -0.49
N LYS A 64 -14.35 3.08 -0.07
CA LYS A 64 -13.93 3.13 1.33
C LYS A 64 -13.04 4.34 1.59
N ASN A 65 -13.31 5.04 2.69
CA ASN A 65 -12.50 6.16 3.14
C ASN A 65 -11.07 5.68 3.48
N VAL A 66 -10.08 6.27 2.80
CA VAL A 66 -8.65 6.09 3.06
C VAL A 66 -8.11 7.28 3.84
N LEU A 67 -8.49 8.50 3.41
CA LEU A 67 -8.19 9.74 4.10
C LEU A 67 -9.48 10.49 4.42
N THR A 68 -9.50 11.14 5.58
CA THR A 68 -10.53 12.10 6.00
C THR A 68 -9.89 13.47 6.17
N ASN A 69 -10.70 14.53 6.25
CA ASN A 69 -10.20 15.91 6.35
C ASN A 69 -9.23 16.25 5.21
N VAL A 70 -9.49 15.75 4.00
CA VAL A 70 -8.74 16.11 2.79
C VAL A 70 -9.01 17.59 2.48
N PRO A 71 -7.99 18.46 2.42
CA PRO A 71 -8.17 19.87 2.15
C PRO A 71 -8.72 20.18 0.74
N ASP A 72 -9.30 21.36 0.57
CA ASP A 72 -9.90 21.79 -0.71
C ASP A 72 -8.85 21.96 -1.82
N ASN A 73 -7.66 22.45 -1.47
CA ASN A 73 -6.57 22.64 -2.42
C ASN A 73 -5.93 21.33 -2.91
N VAL A 74 -6.29 20.18 -2.34
CA VAL A 74 -5.85 18.87 -2.86
C VAL A 74 -6.63 18.54 -4.13
N VAL A 75 -5.89 18.32 -5.21
CA VAL A 75 -6.43 17.98 -6.54
C VAL A 75 -6.26 16.49 -6.78
N LEU A 76 -7.33 15.86 -7.27
CA LEU A 76 -7.30 14.47 -7.72
C LEU A 76 -7.45 14.45 -9.24
N THR A 77 -6.47 13.85 -9.93
CA THR A 77 -6.46 13.68 -11.39
C THR A 77 -6.64 12.19 -11.70
N PRO A 78 -7.84 11.73 -12.09
CA PRO A 78 -8.08 10.34 -12.42
C PRO A 78 -7.17 9.83 -13.54
N TRP A 79 -6.83 8.54 -13.49
CA TRP A 79 -6.00 7.87 -14.47
C TRP A 79 -6.54 6.47 -14.82
N THR A 80 -5.80 5.72 -15.64
CA THR A 80 -6.21 4.40 -16.15
C THR A 80 -6.47 3.39 -15.02
N ASP A 81 -7.36 2.43 -15.28
CA ASP A 81 -7.66 1.29 -14.39
C ASP A 81 -8.11 1.67 -12.97
N GLY A 82 -8.72 2.85 -12.82
CA GLY A 82 -9.22 3.33 -11.54
C GLY A 82 -8.14 3.90 -10.61
N SER A 83 -6.91 4.08 -11.12
CA SER A 83 -5.85 4.82 -10.43
C SER A 83 -6.05 6.33 -10.56
N ALA A 84 -5.29 7.11 -9.79
CA ALA A 84 -5.31 8.57 -9.87
C ALA A 84 -3.99 9.16 -9.41
N PHE A 85 -3.72 10.38 -9.83
CA PHE A 85 -2.70 11.23 -9.24
C PHE A 85 -3.31 12.18 -8.22
N VAL A 86 -2.59 12.43 -7.14
CA VAL A 86 -2.93 13.39 -6.10
C VAL A 86 -1.87 14.49 -6.10
N GLY A 87 -2.35 15.72 -6.03
CA GLY A 87 -1.54 16.91 -6.06
C GLY A 87 -2.17 18.05 -5.27
N ALA A 88 -1.60 19.25 -5.38
CA ALA A 88 -2.17 20.45 -4.82
C ALA A 88 -1.75 21.72 -5.59
N THR A 89 -2.50 22.79 -5.36
CA THR A 89 -2.21 24.15 -5.82
C THR A 89 -1.99 25.07 -4.63
N TRP A 90 -1.20 26.12 -4.84
CA TRP A 90 -0.84 27.14 -3.86
C TRP A 90 -0.90 28.53 -4.48
N ASP A 91 -1.16 29.55 -3.64
CA ASP A 91 -1.13 30.95 -4.09
C ASP A 91 0.31 31.47 -4.25
N GLU A 92 1.25 30.90 -3.50
CA GLU A 92 2.66 31.30 -3.48
C GLU A 92 3.53 30.38 -4.34
N GLN A 93 4.53 30.95 -5.00
CA GLN A 93 5.59 30.18 -5.65
C GLN A 93 6.69 29.84 -4.64
N SER A 94 7.10 28.58 -4.61
CA SER A 94 8.19 28.11 -3.76
C SER A 94 8.93 26.96 -4.43
N SER A 95 10.21 26.81 -4.11
CA SER A 95 11.00 25.62 -4.46
C SER A 95 10.67 24.43 -3.58
N ARG A 96 9.90 24.64 -2.50
CA ARG A 96 9.47 23.63 -1.55
C ARG A 96 8.08 23.90 -0.98
N HIS A 97 7.18 22.95 -1.15
CA HIS A 97 5.83 22.94 -0.58
C HIS A 97 5.63 21.70 0.29
N VAL A 98 5.02 21.89 1.47
CA VAL A 98 4.55 20.77 2.31
C VAL A 98 3.08 20.98 2.57
N PHE A 99 2.25 20.01 2.21
CA PHE A 99 0.80 20.12 2.35
C PHE A 99 0.20 18.85 2.93
N ASN A 100 -0.94 19.00 3.61
CA ASN A 100 -1.70 17.91 4.18
C ASN A 100 -2.56 17.24 3.09
N LEU A 101 -2.50 15.92 3.01
CA LEU A 101 -3.46 15.12 2.23
C LEU A 101 -4.71 14.77 3.04
N GLY A 102 -4.61 14.77 4.37
CA GLY A 102 -5.69 14.40 5.28
C GLY A 102 -5.22 13.39 6.33
N VAL A 103 -6.15 13.00 7.20
CA VAL A 103 -5.92 12.04 8.29
C VAL A 103 -6.12 10.63 7.78
N LEU A 104 -5.10 9.78 7.95
CA LEU A 104 -5.18 8.35 7.63
C LEU A 104 -6.19 7.65 8.54
N GLN A 105 -7.15 6.96 7.93
CA GLN A 105 -8.06 6.08 8.66
C GLN A 105 -7.31 4.84 9.17
N GLU A 106 -7.82 4.23 10.25
CA GLU A 106 -7.19 3.08 10.90
C GLU A 106 -6.95 1.94 9.88
N ALA A 107 -5.68 1.80 9.48
CA ALA A 107 -5.22 0.85 8.49
C ALA A 107 -3.82 0.37 8.88
N ARG A 108 -3.55 -0.93 8.71
CA ARG A 108 -2.16 -1.41 8.80
C ARG A 108 -1.40 -0.80 7.64
N LEU A 109 -0.26 -0.19 7.92
CA LEU A 109 0.57 0.43 6.89
C LEU A 109 1.96 -0.19 6.83
N LEU A 110 2.52 -0.17 5.62
CA LEU A 110 3.92 -0.45 5.33
C LEU A 110 4.50 0.74 4.56
N CYS A 111 5.52 1.37 5.12
CA CYS A 111 6.29 2.43 4.49
C CYS A 111 7.63 1.89 4.01
N LEU A 112 8.13 2.36 2.86
CA LEU A 112 9.55 2.34 2.53
C LEU A 112 10.06 3.78 2.56
N TYR A 113 10.99 4.07 3.45
CA TYR A 113 11.49 5.43 3.66
C TYR A 113 13.00 5.48 3.61
N ARG A 114 13.52 6.63 3.17
CA ARG A 114 14.96 6.87 3.05
C ARG A 114 15.54 7.23 4.42
N PHE A 115 16.13 6.26 5.10
CA PHE A 115 16.81 6.48 6.38
C PHE A 115 18.24 7.04 6.22
N LYS A 116 18.89 6.76 5.09
CA LYS A 116 20.16 7.37 4.66
C LYS A 116 20.11 7.64 3.16
N LEU A 117 20.95 8.53 2.65
CA LEU A 117 21.01 8.94 1.24
C LEU A 117 20.84 7.79 0.23
N TRP A 118 21.50 6.65 0.50
CA TRP A 118 21.54 5.48 -0.39
C TRP A 118 20.71 4.29 0.10
N TRP A 119 19.96 4.43 1.19
CA TRP A 119 19.31 3.31 1.87
C TRP A 119 17.84 3.61 2.19
N MET A 120 16.96 2.72 1.72
CA MET A 120 15.58 2.65 2.18
C MET A 120 15.40 1.47 3.12
N ILE A 121 14.60 1.65 4.17
CA ILE A 121 14.21 0.56 5.08
C ILE A 121 12.69 0.55 5.27
N PRO A 122 12.09 -0.62 5.55
CA PRO A 122 10.67 -0.71 5.82
C PRO A 122 10.33 -0.23 7.24
N ARG A 123 9.14 0.37 7.40
CA ARG A 123 8.49 0.57 8.69
C ARG A 123 7.04 0.12 8.60
N ILE A 124 6.58 -0.61 9.61
CA ILE A 124 5.18 -0.99 9.77
C ILE A 124 4.56 -0.10 10.84
N GLY A 125 3.30 0.28 10.66
CA GLY A 125 2.56 1.12 11.61
C GLY A 125 1.05 0.93 11.48
N ASN A 126 0.31 1.78 12.18
CA ASN A 126 -1.15 1.81 12.14
C ASN A 126 -1.75 3.24 12.16
N SER A 127 -0.90 4.26 12.14
CA SER A 127 -1.29 5.67 12.23
C SER A 127 -0.50 6.51 11.24
N GLY A 128 -1.08 7.61 10.74
CA GLY A 128 -0.34 8.56 9.89
C GLY A 128 0.92 9.10 10.56
N SER A 129 0.93 9.20 11.90
CA SER A 129 2.12 9.58 12.68
C SER A 129 3.28 8.59 12.59
N ASP A 130 3.03 7.35 12.14
CA ASP A 130 4.08 6.36 11.94
C ASP A 130 4.83 6.52 10.62
N VAL A 131 4.32 7.32 9.69
CA VAL A 131 4.94 7.53 8.37
C VAL A 131 6.19 8.40 8.54
N PRO A 132 7.41 7.87 8.36
CA PRO A 132 8.62 8.67 8.52
C PRO A 132 8.74 9.73 7.43
N ILE A 133 9.50 10.80 7.72
CA ILE A 133 9.96 11.74 6.70
C ILE A 133 10.72 11.01 5.59
N GLU A 134 10.62 11.51 4.36
CA GLU A 134 11.23 10.90 3.17
C GLU A 134 10.71 9.48 2.87
N THR A 135 9.42 9.23 3.13
CA THR A 135 8.75 7.99 2.68
C THR A 135 8.53 8.04 1.16
N GLN A 136 8.98 7.01 0.45
CA GLN A 136 8.96 6.89 -1.02
C GLN A 136 7.98 5.81 -1.52
N MET A 137 7.35 5.08 -0.60
CA MET A 137 6.22 4.20 -0.88
C MET A 137 5.43 4.01 0.41
N LEU A 138 4.11 4.12 0.32
CA LEU A 138 3.19 3.80 1.40
C LEU A 138 2.14 2.82 0.89
N LEU A 139 2.05 1.67 1.54
CA LEU A 139 1.04 0.64 1.26
C LEU A 139 0.12 0.53 2.47
N LEU A 140 -1.17 0.74 2.23
CA LEU A 140 -2.21 0.61 3.25
C LEU A 140 -2.99 -0.67 3.03
N GLU A 141 -3.21 -1.40 4.10
CA GLU A 141 -4.16 -2.50 4.12
C GLU A 141 -5.55 -2.01 4.51
N SER A 142 -6.50 -2.34 3.66
CA SER A 142 -7.91 -2.05 3.84
C SER A 142 -8.68 -3.36 3.98
N LYS A 143 -9.11 -3.66 5.21
CA LYS A 143 -10.05 -4.76 5.46
C LYS A 143 -11.48 -4.31 5.20
N GLU A 144 -12.21 -5.07 4.39
CA GLU A 144 -13.64 -4.92 4.19
C GLU A 144 -14.35 -6.10 4.87
N ARG A 145 -15.36 -5.80 5.70
CA ARG A 145 -16.25 -6.84 6.23
C ARG A 145 -17.34 -7.10 5.18
N ALA A 146 -17.31 -8.26 4.53
CA ALA A 146 -18.40 -8.66 3.65
C ALA A 146 -19.67 -8.92 4.49
N THR A 147 -20.81 -8.37 4.05
CA THR A 147 -22.08 -8.41 4.78
C THR A 147 -22.81 -9.74 4.71
N ILE A 148 -22.35 -10.70 3.91
CA ILE A 148 -23.12 -11.90 3.57
C ILE A 148 -22.51 -13.20 4.12
N ASP A 149 -21.17 -13.34 4.18
CA ASP A 149 -20.54 -14.64 4.54
C ASP A 149 -19.41 -14.56 5.58
N ASN A 150 -19.25 -13.45 6.32
CA ASN A 150 -18.15 -13.23 7.28
C ASN A 150 -16.72 -13.38 6.69
N GLU A 151 -16.56 -13.41 5.37
CA GLU A 151 -15.25 -13.39 4.73
C GLU A 151 -14.67 -11.96 4.74
N GLU A 152 -13.53 -11.77 5.40
CA GLU A 152 -12.78 -10.51 5.32
C GLU A 152 -12.11 -10.41 3.95
N LEU A 153 -12.63 -9.54 3.08
CA LEU A 153 -11.95 -9.20 1.84
C LEU A 153 -10.87 -8.17 2.15
N VAL A 154 -9.61 -8.57 1.95
CA VAL A 154 -8.46 -7.68 2.12
C VAL A 154 -8.14 -7.02 0.79
N SER A 155 -8.13 -5.70 0.80
CA SER A 155 -7.68 -4.85 -0.30
C SER A 155 -6.52 -3.98 0.16
N TYR A 156 -5.80 -3.43 -0.80
CA TYR A 156 -4.62 -2.60 -0.57
C TYR A 156 -4.75 -1.31 -1.36
N VAL A 157 -4.23 -0.23 -0.77
CA VAL A 157 -4.11 1.08 -1.42
C VAL A 157 -2.65 1.48 -1.39
N LEU A 158 -2.09 1.75 -2.56
CA LEU A 158 -0.70 2.11 -2.76
C LEU A 158 -0.61 3.61 -3.04
N PHE A 159 0.29 4.29 -2.33
CA PHE A 159 0.70 5.67 -2.59
C PHE A 159 2.18 5.65 -2.99
N LEU A 160 2.46 6.14 -4.19
CA LEU A 160 3.80 6.28 -4.75
C LEU A 160 4.09 7.75 -5.03
N PRO A 161 4.91 8.41 -4.22
CA PRO A 161 5.56 9.66 -4.61
C PRO A 161 6.27 9.51 -5.96
N VAL A 162 5.98 10.43 -6.87
CA VAL A 162 6.60 10.47 -8.20
C VAL A 162 7.15 11.88 -8.50
N LEU A 163 7.86 12.00 -9.63
CA LEU A 163 8.30 13.29 -10.13
C LEU A 163 7.16 14.00 -10.87
N ASP A 164 7.04 15.30 -10.66
CA ASP A 164 6.17 16.18 -11.42
C ASP A 164 7.01 17.32 -12.01
N GLY A 165 7.46 17.12 -13.25
CA GLY A 165 8.49 17.97 -13.86
C GLY A 165 9.82 17.90 -13.11
N GLU A 166 10.33 19.06 -12.69
CA GLU A 166 11.58 19.20 -11.94
C GLU A 166 11.44 18.95 -10.43
N PHE A 167 10.22 18.67 -9.96
CA PHE A 167 9.93 18.51 -8.54
C PHE A 167 9.84 17.04 -8.15
N ARG A 168 10.55 16.68 -7.08
CA ARG A 168 10.40 15.39 -6.41
C ARG A 168 9.33 15.49 -5.33
N SER A 169 8.66 14.38 -5.06
CA SER A 169 7.76 14.27 -3.93
C SER A 169 8.25 13.24 -2.90
N SER A 170 7.80 13.39 -1.65
CA SER A 170 7.95 12.40 -0.59
C SER A 170 6.77 12.50 0.39
N LEU A 171 6.51 11.41 1.13
CA LEU A 171 5.50 11.38 2.18
C LEU A 171 6.13 11.54 3.56
N GLN A 172 5.36 12.12 4.48
CA GLN A 172 5.68 12.16 5.89
C GLN A 172 4.40 12.21 6.74
N GLY A 173 4.48 11.70 7.95
CA GLY A 173 3.45 11.83 8.96
C GLY A 173 3.68 13.01 9.90
N ASN A 174 2.64 13.44 10.60
CA ASN A 174 2.77 14.41 11.69
C ASN A 174 2.08 13.94 12.98
N SER A 175 2.19 14.74 14.05
CA SER A 175 1.61 14.43 15.36
C SER A 175 0.07 14.41 15.36
N ALA A 176 -0.57 15.06 14.39
CA ALA A 176 -2.02 15.04 14.18
C ALA A 176 -2.50 13.83 13.37
N LYS A 177 -1.61 12.86 13.08
CA LYS A 177 -1.87 11.67 12.25
C LYS A 177 -2.23 11.99 10.80
N GLU A 178 -1.91 13.20 10.34
CA GLU A 178 -2.10 13.59 8.96
C GLU A 178 -0.97 13.04 8.11
N LEU A 179 -1.32 12.58 6.92
CA LEU A 179 -0.37 12.29 5.86
C LEU A 179 -0.05 13.61 5.14
N GLN A 180 1.22 13.95 5.05
CA GLN A 180 1.70 15.12 4.34
C GLN A 180 2.53 14.69 3.13
N VAL A 181 2.49 15.54 2.10
CA VAL A 181 3.36 15.43 0.93
C VAL A 181 4.33 16.60 0.95
N CYS A 182 5.61 16.31 0.81
CA CYS A 182 6.65 17.30 0.53
C CYS A 182 6.92 17.27 -0.98
N VAL A 183 6.83 18.42 -1.65
CA VAL A 183 7.17 18.63 -3.05
C VAL A 183 8.31 19.63 -3.10
N GLU A 184 9.44 19.28 -3.71
CA GLU A 184 10.58 20.19 -3.80
C GLU A 184 11.46 19.96 -5.03
N SER A 185 12.05 21.03 -5.55
CA SER A 185 13.00 20.99 -6.67
C SER A 185 14.44 20.75 -6.21
N GLY A 186 14.77 21.17 -4.98
CA GLY A 186 16.16 21.20 -4.48
C GLY A 186 16.97 22.40 -4.99
N ASP A 187 16.36 23.31 -5.76
CA ASP A 187 16.97 24.54 -6.25
C ASP A 187 16.07 25.75 -5.92
N PRO A 188 16.53 26.74 -5.12
CA PRO A 188 15.76 27.94 -4.81
C PRO A 188 15.28 28.75 -6.03
N ALA A 189 15.93 28.62 -7.19
CA ALA A 189 15.53 29.30 -8.43
C ALA A 189 14.41 28.57 -9.18
N VAL A 190 14.24 27.27 -8.95
CA VAL A 190 13.19 26.45 -9.59
C VAL A 190 11.99 26.40 -8.64
N VAL A 191 11.00 27.24 -8.92
CA VAL A 191 9.81 27.44 -8.08
C VAL A 191 8.53 27.06 -8.82
N THR A 192 7.53 26.58 -8.08
CA THR A 192 6.19 26.28 -8.60
C THR A 192 5.11 26.76 -7.63
N SER A 193 3.91 26.98 -8.15
CA SER A 193 2.67 27.19 -7.38
C SER A 193 1.68 26.02 -7.55
N GLU A 194 2.08 24.96 -8.24
CA GLU A 194 1.26 23.75 -8.38
C GLU A 194 2.10 22.48 -8.56
N SER A 195 1.54 21.36 -8.14
CA SER A 195 1.99 20.02 -8.52
C SER A 195 0.76 19.12 -8.53
N LEU A 196 0.29 18.79 -9.72
CA LEU A 196 -0.95 18.03 -9.93
C LEU A 196 -0.72 16.52 -9.90
N LYS A 197 0.55 16.10 -10.04
CA LYS A 197 0.94 14.69 -10.16
C LYS A 197 1.92 14.22 -9.09
N ALA A 198 1.98 14.91 -7.94
CA ALA A 198 2.93 14.60 -6.88
C ALA A 198 2.89 13.11 -6.43
N VAL A 199 1.72 12.53 -6.22
CA VAL A 199 1.58 11.16 -5.71
C VAL A 199 0.66 10.33 -6.59
N PHE A 200 1.14 9.20 -7.09
CA PHE A 200 0.31 8.21 -7.76
C PHE A 200 -0.38 7.29 -6.75
N VAL A 201 -1.68 7.08 -6.90
CA VAL A 201 -2.52 6.28 -6.01
C VAL A 201 -3.24 5.19 -6.80
N ASN A 202 -3.18 3.95 -6.31
CA ASN A 202 -3.83 2.80 -6.94
C ASN A 202 -4.36 1.82 -5.88
N SER A 203 -5.32 0.96 -6.25
CA SER A 203 -5.90 -0.04 -5.36
C SER A 203 -5.92 -1.45 -5.96
N GLY A 204 -5.87 -2.48 -5.11
CA GLY A 204 -5.89 -3.88 -5.56
C GLY A 204 -5.97 -4.90 -4.43
N ASN A 205 -6.20 -6.17 -4.78
CA ASN A 205 -6.43 -7.24 -3.79
C ASN A 205 -5.15 -8.03 -3.46
N SER A 206 -4.09 -7.79 -4.24
CA SER A 206 -2.77 -8.40 -4.06
C SER A 206 -1.75 -7.26 -4.00
N PRO A 207 -0.96 -7.14 -2.92
CA PRO A 207 -0.02 -6.03 -2.78
C PRO A 207 1.13 -6.15 -3.80
N PHE A 208 1.51 -7.37 -4.18
CA PHE A 208 2.58 -7.62 -5.14
C PHE A 208 2.15 -7.25 -6.57
N ASP A 209 0.96 -7.69 -6.98
CA ASP A 209 0.43 -7.34 -8.29
C ASP A 209 0.12 -5.83 -8.36
N LEU A 210 -0.38 -5.25 -7.26
CA LEU A 210 -0.65 -3.81 -7.18
C LEU A 210 0.62 -2.99 -7.44
N VAL A 211 1.74 -3.32 -6.78
CA VAL A 211 3.01 -2.63 -7.02
C VAL A 211 3.48 -2.86 -8.46
N LYS A 212 3.45 -4.10 -8.95
CA LYS A 212 3.91 -4.45 -10.30
C LYS A 212 3.14 -3.70 -11.38
N GLU A 213 1.81 -3.68 -11.32
CA GLU A 213 0.98 -2.99 -12.29
C GLU A 213 1.10 -1.47 -12.17
N SER A 214 1.22 -0.93 -10.96
CA SER A 214 1.47 0.50 -10.74
C SER A 214 2.77 0.97 -11.40
N MET A 215 3.85 0.18 -11.26
CA MET A 215 5.13 0.52 -11.90
C MET A 215 5.05 0.46 -13.43
N LYS A 216 4.26 -0.45 -14.02
CA LYS A 216 4.00 -0.47 -15.48
C LYS A 216 3.19 0.74 -15.94
N ILE A 217 2.19 1.17 -15.17
CA ILE A 217 1.39 2.36 -15.46
C ILE A 217 2.31 3.59 -15.45
N LEU A 218 3.15 3.73 -14.43
CA LEU A 218 4.09 4.84 -14.29
C LEU A 218 5.18 4.84 -15.36
N GLU A 219 5.71 3.68 -15.76
CA GLU A 219 6.67 3.58 -16.86
C GLU A 219 6.10 4.19 -18.14
N LYS A 220 4.86 3.81 -18.49
CA LYS A 220 4.15 4.34 -19.66
C LYS A 220 3.81 5.83 -19.54
N HIS A 221 3.44 6.29 -18.34
CA HIS A 221 3.04 7.68 -18.12
C HIS A 221 4.23 8.63 -18.12
N MET A 222 5.29 8.29 -17.39
CA MET A 222 6.43 9.18 -17.17
C MET A 222 7.44 9.11 -18.31
N GLY A 223 7.69 7.93 -18.89
CA GLY A 223 8.68 7.75 -19.96
C GLY A 223 10.14 8.00 -19.56
N THR A 224 10.44 8.16 -18.27
CA THR A 224 11.77 8.51 -17.74
C THR A 224 12.55 7.34 -17.16
N PHE A 225 11.94 6.16 -17.07
CA PHE A 225 12.58 4.95 -16.55
C PHE A 225 12.10 3.70 -17.30
N SER A 226 12.76 2.58 -17.06
CA SER A 226 12.32 1.27 -17.54
C SER A 226 12.30 0.26 -16.40
N LEU A 227 11.38 -0.68 -16.46
CA LEU A 227 11.30 -1.76 -15.49
C LEU A 227 12.51 -2.70 -15.56
N ARG A 228 12.79 -3.38 -14.44
CA ARG A 228 13.94 -4.28 -14.36
C ARG A 228 13.88 -5.40 -15.40
N GLU A 229 12.69 -5.89 -15.69
CA GLU A 229 12.43 -6.96 -16.66
C GLU A 229 12.72 -6.55 -18.11
N THR A 230 12.60 -5.25 -18.42
CA THR A 230 12.89 -4.69 -19.75
C THR A 230 14.31 -4.14 -19.86
N LYS A 231 14.98 -3.93 -18.73
CA LYS A 231 16.37 -3.44 -18.69
C LYS A 231 17.33 -4.54 -19.14
N LYS A 232 18.04 -4.29 -20.24
CA LYS A 232 19.12 -5.17 -20.70
C LYS A 232 20.28 -5.13 -19.70
N ALA A 233 20.80 -6.29 -19.32
CA ALA A 233 22.07 -6.37 -18.61
C ALA A 233 23.16 -5.81 -19.53
N SER A 234 23.87 -4.80 -19.06
CA SER A 234 25.07 -4.26 -19.72
C SER A 234 26.30 -4.95 -19.15
#